data_AF-A0AAV4FUR4-F1
#
_entry.id   AF-A0AAV4FUR4-F1
#
_cell.length_a   1.000
_cell.length_b   1.000
_cell.length_c   1.000
_cell.angle_alpha   90.00
_cell.angle_beta   90.00
_cell.angle_gamma   90.00
#
_symmetry.space_group_name_H-M   'P 1'
#
loop_
_entity.id
_entity.type
_entity.pdbx_description
1 polymer ?
#
loop_
_entity_poly.entity_id
_entity_poly.type
_entity_poly.pdbx_seq_one_letter_code
_entity_poly.pdbx_strand_id
1 'polypeptide(L)'
;MSCAHSDRNCAVGLILGTGTNACYIEDLPSVKTWDGDYNDPKQFGEDYSDSKQVSTSEFSMCTLQFGEDYSDSKQWGAFGNDGCLDFICTDFDRSIDKHSINPGKQIYEKMISGMYMGEIARLAIERLRKHNLLFEGEGSYNLSSRGRFYTKYVSEIEGIDSLELFPGFSRERLI
;
A
#
# COMPACT_ATOMS: atom_id res chain seq x y z
N MET A 1 -12.67 -3.78 -12.02
CA MET A 1 -13.71 -3.72 -13.07
C MET A 1 -15.08 -3.19 -12.58
N SER A 2 -15.31 -2.97 -11.27
CA SER A 2 -16.54 -2.33 -10.79
C SER A 2 -16.61 -0.83 -11.09
N CYS A 3 -15.53 -0.07 -10.86
CA CYS A 3 -15.51 1.37 -11.16
C CYS A 3 -15.58 1.66 -12.66
N ALA A 4 -14.88 0.90 -13.49
CA ALA A 4 -14.92 1.04 -14.96
C ALA A 4 -16.31 0.76 -15.57
N HIS A 5 -17.17 0.02 -14.87
CA HIS A 5 -18.56 -0.19 -15.29
C HIS A 5 -19.41 1.08 -15.12
N SER A 6 -19.16 1.85 -14.06
CA SER A 6 -19.90 3.09 -13.75
C SER A 6 -19.25 4.33 -14.37
N ASP A 7 -17.93 4.33 -14.56
CA ASP A 7 -17.18 5.41 -15.18
C ASP A 7 -16.23 4.85 -16.25
N ARG A 8 -16.53 5.14 -17.51
CA ARG A 8 -15.72 4.68 -18.65
C ARG A 8 -14.34 5.35 -18.73
N ASN A 9 -14.10 6.43 -17.98
CA ASN A 9 -12.78 7.07 -17.89
C ASN A 9 -11.88 6.43 -16.82
N CYS A 10 -12.38 5.46 -16.06
CA CYS A 10 -11.58 4.75 -15.06
C CYS A 10 -10.56 3.82 -15.74
N ALA A 11 -9.31 4.27 -15.81
CA ALA A 11 -8.19 3.54 -16.42
C ALA A 11 -7.22 2.91 -15.40
N VAL A 12 -7.37 3.23 -14.11
CA VAL A 12 -6.48 2.78 -13.03
C VAL A 12 -7.32 2.27 -11.85
N GLY A 13 -6.94 1.11 -11.32
CA GLY A 13 -7.42 0.60 -10.04
C GLY A 13 -6.30 0.67 -9.00
N LEU A 14 -6.63 1.17 -7.81
CA LEU A 14 -5.68 1.33 -6.70
C LEU A 14 -6.28 0.77 -5.41
N ILE A 15 -5.47 -0.01 -4.69
CA ILE A 15 -5.75 -0.52 -3.35
C ILE A 15 -4.78 0.14 -2.39
N LEU A 16 -5.32 0.88 -1.42
CA LEU A 16 -4.61 1.43 -0.27
C LEU A 16 -5.38 1.02 0.99
N GLY A 17 -4.91 -0.03 1.65
CA GLY A 17 -5.52 -0.58 2.86
C GLY A 17 -4.48 -1.33 3.68
N THR A 18 -4.81 -2.50 4.22
CA THR A 18 -3.83 -3.37 4.90
C THR A 18 -2.61 -3.67 4.00
N GLY A 19 -2.86 -3.99 2.73
CA GLY A 19 -1.84 -4.06 1.69
C GLY A 19 -1.99 -2.93 0.68
N THR A 20 -1.11 -2.93 -0.32
CA THR A 20 -1.19 -1.96 -1.42
C THR A 20 -0.98 -2.62 -2.77
N ASN A 21 -1.84 -2.32 -3.74
CA ASN A 21 -1.71 -2.80 -5.11
C ASN A 21 -2.26 -1.78 -6.11
N ALA A 22 -1.77 -1.81 -7.34
CA ALA A 22 -2.31 -1.00 -8.43
C ALA A 22 -2.32 -1.77 -9.76
N CYS A 23 -3.34 -1.50 -10.55
CA CYS A 23 -3.48 -1.97 -11.91
C CYS A 23 -3.90 -0.84 -12.83
N TYR A 24 -3.57 -0.93 -14.11
CA TYR A 24 -3.89 0.06 -15.11
C TYR A 24 -4.13 -0.59 -16.47
N ILE A 25 -4.74 0.15 -17.40
CA ILE A 25 -4.89 -0.28 -18.78
C ILE A 25 -3.60 0.04 -19.53
N GLU A 26 -3.02 -0.96 -20.18
CA GLU A 26 -1.80 -0.84 -20.98
C GLU A 26 -2.06 -1.29 -22.42
N ASP A 27 -1.32 -0.69 -23.35
CA ASP A 27 -1.32 -1.06 -24.75
C ASP A 27 -0.70 -2.45 -24.92
N LEU A 28 -1.40 -3.37 -25.60
CA LEU A 28 -0.93 -4.75 -25.80
C LEU A 28 0.50 -4.84 -26.37
N PRO A 29 0.91 -4.02 -27.37
CA PRO A 29 2.29 -4.02 -27.86
C PRO A 29 3.36 -3.68 -26.82
N SER A 30 3.01 -2.97 -25.75
CA SER A 30 3.92 -2.63 -24.64
C SER A 30 4.12 -3.80 -23.68
N VAL A 31 3.24 -4.80 -23.69
CA VAL A 31 3.28 -5.98 -22.82
C VAL A 31 4.15 -7.07 -23.43
N LYS A 32 5.47 -6.97 -23.24
CA LYS A 32 6.46 -7.88 -23.84
C LYS A 32 6.28 -9.37 -23.47
N THR A 33 5.63 -9.66 -22.35
CA THR A 33 5.39 -11.03 -21.87
C THR A 33 4.12 -11.65 -22.44
N TRP A 34 3.34 -10.91 -23.24
CA TRP A 34 2.11 -11.42 -23.85
C TRP A 34 2.44 -12.34 -25.04
N ASP A 35 1.86 -13.54 -25.05
CA ASP A 35 2.13 -14.59 -26.05
C ASP A 35 1.08 -14.68 -27.17
N GLY A 36 0.04 -13.84 -27.13
CA GLY A 36 -0.90 -13.68 -28.24
C GLY A 36 -2.15 -14.56 -28.20
N ASP A 37 -2.64 -15.03 -27.04
CA ASP A 37 -3.98 -15.65 -26.97
C ASP A 37 -5.08 -14.58 -27.11
N TYR A 38 -5.45 -14.26 -28.36
CA TYR A 38 -6.51 -13.30 -28.71
C TYR A 38 -7.92 -13.90 -28.65
N ASN A 39 -8.07 -15.16 -28.23
CA ASN A 39 -9.39 -15.77 -28.07
C ASN A 39 -10.07 -15.23 -26.80
N ASP A 40 -11.41 -15.16 -26.83
CA ASP A 40 -12.29 -14.53 -25.83
C ASP A 40 -11.76 -14.49 -24.39
N PRO A 41 -11.99 -13.40 -23.63
CA PRO A 41 -11.50 -13.26 -22.27
C PRO A 41 -12.00 -14.42 -21.40
N LYS A 42 -11.11 -15.38 -21.15
CA LYS A 42 -11.37 -16.51 -20.29
C LYS A 42 -11.47 -16.00 -18.86
N GLN A 43 -12.70 -15.85 -18.35
CA GLN A 43 -12.94 -15.69 -16.93
C GLN A 43 -12.63 -17.02 -16.25
N PHE A 44 -11.38 -17.24 -15.81
CA PHE A 44 -11.02 -18.44 -15.06
C PHE A 44 -11.30 -18.27 -13.58
N GLY A 45 -12.02 -19.26 -13.04
CA GLY A 45 -12.23 -19.47 -11.62
C GLY A 45 -10.94 -19.79 -10.87
N GLU A 46 -11.09 -19.79 -9.56
CA GLU A 46 -10.08 -20.15 -8.55
C GLU A 46 -9.26 -21.38 -9.00
N ASP A 47 -7.93 -21.30 -8.84
CA ASP A 47 -6.91 -22.30 -9.20
C ASP A 47 -6.14 -22.02 -10.51
N TYR A 48 -5.25 -21.01 -10.51
CA TYR A 48 -3.88 -21.10 -11.07
C TYR A 48 -3.08 -19.82 -10.76
N SER A 49 -1.82 -20.00 -10.36
CA SER A 49 -0.93 -18.98 -9.79
C SER A 49 -0.11 -18.23 -10.85
N ASP A 50 -0.75 -17.66 -11.87
CA ASP A 50 -0.06 -16.80 -12.82
C ASP A 50 -0.90 -15.59 -13.22
N SER A 51 -0.20 -14.51 -13.58
CA SER A 51 -0.67 -13.14 -13.79
C SER A 51 -2.12 -12.98 -14.31
N LYS A 52 -2.92 -12.19 -13.57
CA LYS A 52 -4.23 -11.69 -14.01
C LYS A 52 -4.07 -10.78 -15.23
N GLN A 53 -4.35 -11.28 -16.42
CA GLN A 53 -4.46 -10.48 -17.64
C GLN A 53 -5.84 -10.71 -18.24
N VAL A 54 -6.61 -9.63 -18.40
CA VAL A 54 -7.93 -9.66 -19.06
C VAL A 54 -7.78 -8.76 -20.29
N SER A 55 -7.90 -9.36 -21.48
CA SER A 55 -7.74 -8.67 -22.76
C SER A 55 -9.07 -8.29 -23.38
N THR A 56 -9.09 -7.12 -24.01
CA THR A 56 -9.96 -6.82 -25.17
C THR A 56 -9.04 -6.70 -26.39
N SER A 57 -9.58 -6.67 -27.62
CA SER A 57 -8.81 -6.82 -28.86
C SER A 57 -7.63 -5.85 -29.07
N GLU A 58 -7.53 -4.77 -28.29
CA GLU A 58 -6.47 -3.75 -28.39
C GLU A 58 -5.77 -3.42 -27.05
N PHE A 59 -6.37 -3.72 -25.89
CA PHE A 59 -5.87 -3.30 -24.59
C PHE A 59 -5.90 -4.45 -23.56
N SER A 60 -4.99 -4.41 -22.59
CA SER A 60 -4.97 -5.37 -21.47
C SER A 60 -4.92 -4.66 -20.13
N MET A 61 -5.66 -5.19 -19.15
CA MET A 61 -5.51 -4.77 -17.77
C MET A 61 -4.22 -5.36 -17.20
N CYS A 62 -3.23 -4.51 -16.95
CA CYS A 62 -1.95 -4.88 -16.36
C CYS A 62 -1.93 -4.54 -14.87
N THR A 63 -1.35 -5.43 -14.07
CA THR A 63 -0.91 -5.09 -12.71
C THR A 63 0.46 -4.42 -12.80
N LEU A 64 0.75 -3.41 -11.97
CA LEU A 64 2.09 -2.81 -11.98
C LEU A 64 3.10 -3.85 -11.46
N GLN A 65 3.96 -4.31 -12.36
CA GLN A 65 5.06 -5.22 -12.08
C GLN A 65 6.37 -4.44 -12.26
N PHE A 66 7.25 -4.46 -11.26
CA PHE A 66 8.58 -3.85 -11.35
C PHE A 66 9.65 -4.95 -11.33
N GLY A 67 10.52 -4.98 -12.36
CA GLY A 67 11.72 -5.81 -12.43
C GLY A 67 11.67 -6.97 -13.44
N GLU A 68 12.71 -7.07 -14.28
CA GLU A 68 13.11 -8.32 -14.95
C GLU A 68 14.08 -9.05 -13.99
N ASP A 69 13.76 -10.29 -13.63
CA ASP A 69 14.58 -11.33 -12.97
C ASP A 69 14.12 -11.85 -11.59
N TYR A 70 13.75 -13.14 -11.62
CA TYR A 70 13.64 -14.16 -10.56
C TYR A 70 12.78 -13.92 -9.30
N SER A 71 11.57 -14.50 -9.37
CA SER A 71 10.73 -15.08 -8.31
C SER A 71 10.85 -14.53 -6.87
N ASP A 72 9.94 -13.62 -6.51
CA ASP A 72 9.03 -13.73 -5.35
C ASP A 72 8.47 -12.35 -4.95
N SER A 73 7.80 -11.66 -5.88
CA SER A 73 6.66 -10.74 -5.67
C SER A 73 6.46 -9.85 -6.91
N LYS A 74 5.72 -10.37 -7.89
CA LYS A 74 5.37 -9.76 -9.19
C LYS A 74 4.42 -8.54 -9.07
N GLN A 75 4.44 -7.81 -7.95
CA GLN A 75 3.51 -6.71 -7.64
C GLN A 75 4.29 -5.49 -7.16
N TRP A 76 3.76 -4.30 -7.39
CA TRP A 76 4.46 -3.04 -7.07
C TRP A 76 4.87 -2.86 -5.60
N GLY A 77 4.30 -3.63 -4.67
CA GLY A 77 4.67 -3.60 -3.27
C GLY A 77 6.12 -4.03 -3.03
N ALA A 78 6.68 -4.80 -3.98
CA ALA A 78 8.08 -5.25 -4.02
C ALA A 78 9.06 -4.18 -4.51
N PHE A 79 8.56 -3.04 -4.98
CA PHE A 79 9.43 -1.94 -5.42
C PHE A 79 10.37 -1.54 -4.28
N GLY A 80 11.66 -1.38 -4.58
CA GLY A 80 12.70 -1.13 -3.58
C GLY A 80 13.35 -2.35 -2.94
N ASN A 81 12.92 -3.59 -3.23
CA ASN A 81 13.59 -4.80 -2.73
C ASN A 81 15.06 -4.91 -3.19
N ASP A 82 15.38 -4.34 -4.35
CA ASP A 82 16.72 -4.25 -4.94
C ASP A 82 17.56 -3.08 -4.38
N GLY A 83 17.03 -2.33 -3.42
CA GLY A 83 17.68 -1.16 -2.85
C GLY A 83 17.46 0.14 -3.64
N CYS A 84 16.68 0.13 -4.73
CA CYS A 84 16.45 1.37 -5.51
C CYS A 84 15.75 2.48 -4.71
N LEU A 85 15.09 2.14 -3.59
CA LEU A 85 14.45 3.08 -2.66
C LEU A 85 15.30 3.44 -1.43
N ASP A 86 16.55 2.95 -1.33
CA ASP A 86 17.38 3.14 -0.13
C ASP A 86 17.60 4.61 0.25
N PHE A 87 17.58 5.51 -0.73
CA PHE A 87 17.75 6.95 -0.55
C PHE A 87 16.58 7.63 0.19
N ILE A 88 15.39 7.01 0.21
CA ILE A 88 14.22 7.50 0.95
C ILE A 88 13.88 6.63 2.17
N CYS A 89 14.37 5.40 2.23
CA CYS A 89 14.10 4.50 3.36
C CYS A 89 14.76 5.00 4.65
N THR A 90 13.94 5.32 5.64
CA THR A 90 14.38 5.80 6.95
C THR A 90 14.81 4.64 7.86
N ASP A 91 15.43 4.97 9.00
CA ASP A 91 15.75 3.99 10.05
C ASP A 91 14.48 3.27 10.57
N PHE A 92 13.32 3.94 10.52
CA PHE A 92 12.06 3.35 10.96
C PHE A 92 11.58 2.28 9.98
N ASP A 93 11.64 2.57 8.67
CA ASP A 93 11.28 1.62 7.61
C ASP A 93 12.18 0.38 7.67
N ARG A 94 13.49 0.60 7.84
CA ARG A 94 14.49 -0.48 8.01
C ARG A 94 14.22 -1.31 9.25
N SER A 95 13.82 -0.68 10.36
CA SER A 95 13.43 -1.38 11.59
C SER A 95 12.17 -2.23 11.38
N ILE A 96 11.16 -1.70 10.70
CA ILE A 96 9.93 -2.42 10.38
C ILE A 96 10.24 -3.63 9.49
N ASP A 97 11.02 -3.43 8.44
CA ASP A 97 11.42 -4.48 7.51
C ASP A 97 12.17 -5.61 8.22
N LYS A 98 13.21 -5.26 8.99
CA LYS A 98 14.04 -6.22 9.74
C LYS A 98 13.23 -7.12 10.68
N HIS A 99 12.19 -6.58 11.30
CA HIS A 99 11.36 -7.34 12.23
C HIS A 99 10.08 -7.90 11.58
N SER A 100 9.85 -7.65 10.29
CA SER A 100 8.67 -8.17 9.57
C SER A 100 8.76 -9.68 9.36
N ILE A 101 7.66 -10.28 8.91
CA ILE A 101 7.63 -11.72 8.55
C ILE A 101 8.56 -11.99 7.35
N ASN A 102 8.69 -11.02 6.44
CA ASN A 102 9.45 -11.16 5.20
C ASN A 102 10.51 -10.04 5.08
N PRO A 103 11.62 -10.06 5.85
CA PRO A 103 12.68 -9.05 5.72
C PRO A 103 13.26 -8.97 4.30
N GLY A 104 13.55 -7.77 3.81
CA GLY A 104 14.07 -7.52 2.46
C GLY A 104 13.05 -7.67 1.32
N LYS A 105 11.78 -7.98 1.64
CA LYS A 105 10.70 -8.10 0.64
C LYS A 105 9.61 -7.08 0.90
N GLN A 106 8.81 -6.74 -0.10
CA GLN A 106 7.66 -5.84 0.03
C GLN A 106 8.04 -4.46 0.59
N ILE A 107 9.20 -3.92 0.21
CA ILE A 107 9.73 -2.68 0.78
C ILE A 107 8.75 -1.51 0.59
N TYR A 108 8.29 -1.29 -0.63
CA TYR A 108 7.32 -0.21 -0.90
C TYR A 108 6.01 -0.40 -0.15
N GLU A 109 5.46 -1.62 -0.09
CA GLU A 109 4.24 -1.90 0.68
C GLU A 109 4.42 -1.56 2.17
N LYS A 110 5.57 -1.87 2.75
CA LYS A 110 5.87 -1.54 4.16
C LYS A 110 5.94 -0.05 4.44
N MET A 111 6.31 0.74 3.45
CA MET A 111 6.42 2.20 3.59
C MET A 111 5.05 2.88 3.54
N ILE A 112 4.10 2.35 2.77
CA ILE A 112 2.84 3.07 2.47
C ILE A 112 1.57 2.42 3.00
N SER A 113 1.58 1.11 3.28
CA SER A 113 0.33 0.42 3.61
C SER A 113 -0.16 0.71 5.03
N GLY A 114 -1.48 0.64 5.19
CA GLY A 114 -2.14 0.78 6.46
C GLY A 114 -1.82 -0.33 7.46
N MET A 115 -1.15 -1.42 7.08
CA MET A 115 -0.64 -2.39 8.05
C MET A 115 0.55 -1.84 8.86
N TYR A 116 1.37 -0.99 8.25
CA TYR A 116 2.64 -0.55 8.82
C TYR A 116 2.64 0.90 9.28
N MET A 117 1.74 1.73 8.75
CA MET A 117 1.62 3.16 9.08
C MET A 117 1.56 3.43 10.59
N GLY A 118 0.75 2.68 11.33
CA GLY A 118 0.68 2.80 12.79
C GLY A 118 2.00 2.47 13.50
N GLU A 119 2.76 1.47 13.01
CA GLU A 119 4.05 1.10 13.59
C GLU A 119 5.14 2.13 13.27
N ILE A 120 5.10 2.76 12.09
CA ILE A 120 5.98 3.89 11.74
C ILE A 120 5.75 5.03 12.74
N ALA A 121 4.48 5.43 12.94
CA ALA A 121 4.12 6.47 13.90
C ALA A 121 4.57 6.12 15.32
N ARG A 122 4.36 4.87 15.76
CA ARG A 122 4.81 4.39 17.08
C ARG A 122 6.32 4.54 17.26
N LEU A 123 7.10 4.11 16.27
CA LEU A 123 8.57 4.18 16.33
C LEU A 123 9.07 5.63 16.37
N ALA A 124 8.44 6.54 15.61
CA ALA A 124 8.75 7.96 15.66
C ALA A 124 8.48 8.55 17.05
N ILE A 125 7.29 8.30 17.61
CA ILE A 125 6.90 8.76 18.96
C ILE A 125 7.84 8.14 20.02
N GLU A 126 8.16 6.85 19.91
CA GLU A 126 9.06 6.18 20.85
C GLU A 126 10.47 6.76 20.80
N ARG A 127 10.98 7.12 19.60
CA ARG A 127 12.28 7.79 19.45
C ARG A 127 12.26 9.15 20.16
N LEU A 128 11.24 9.97 19.92
CA LEU A 128 11.11 11.28 20.58
C LEU A 128 10.99 11.14 22.11
N ARG A 129 10.22 10.16 22.59
CA ARG A 129 10.12 9.83 24.02
C ARG A 129 11.49 9.44 24.60
N LYS A 130 12.23 8.54 23.97
CA LYS A 130 13.57 8.10 24.44
C LYS A 130 14.58 9.25 24.51
N HIS A 131 14.39 10.30 23.72
CA HIS A 131 15.18 11.53 23.77
C HIS A 131 14.62 12.57 24.75
N ASN A 132 13.64 12.22 25.59
CA ASN A 132 12.95 13.10 26.53
C ASN A 132 12.30 14.33 25.87
N LEU A 133 11.94 14.24 24.59
CA LEU A 133 11.27 15.32 23.85
C LEU A 133 9.75 15.22 23.95
N LEU A 134 9.23 14.04 24.27
CA LEU A 134 7.81 13.79 24.53
C LEU A 134 7.63 13.04 25.84
N PHE A 135 6.51 13.33 26.52
CA PHE A 135 6.05 12.64 27.73
C PHE A 135 7.07 12.60 28.87
N GLU A 136 8.02 13.54 28.91
CA GLU A 136 9.10 13.57 29.92
C GLU A 136 9.92 12.27 29.96
N GLY A 137 9.94 11.52 28.85
CA GLY A 137 10.59 10.21 28.80
C GLY A 137 9.72 9.06 29.30
N GLU A 138 8.53 9.30 29.86
CA GLU A 138 7.62 8.27 30.33
C GLU A 138 6.83 7.62 29.19
N GLY A 139 6.59 6.31 29.28
CA GLY A 139 5.98 5.53 28.21
C GLY A 139 4.96 4.54 28.71
N SER A 140 3.79 4.49 28.05
CA SER A 140 2.82 3.44 28.32
C SER A 140 3.27 2.10 27.72
N TYR A 141 2.77 0.99 28.27
CA TYR A 141 2.98 -0.35 27.72
C TYR A 141 2.57 -0.44 26.24
N ASN A 142 1.52 0.28 25.84
CA ASN A 142 1.05 0.30 24.45
C ASN A 142 2.05 0.99 23.51
N LEU A 143 2.70 2.07 23.95
CA LEU A 143 3.71 2.77 23.15
C LEU A 143 5.00 1.94 23.01
N SER A 144 5.38 1.22 24.07
CA SER A 144 6.59 0.39 24.11
C SER A 144 6.42 -0.98 23.43
N SER A 145 5.19 -1.36 23.08
CA SER A 145 4.89 -2.66 22.48
C SER A 145 4.66 -2.54 20.98
N ARG A 146 5.43 -3.29 20.20
CA ARG A 146 5.27 -3.40 18.75
C ARG A 146 3.85 -3.82 18.36
N GLY A 147 3.32 -3.19 17.31
CA GLY A 147 2.03 -3.55 16.70
C GLY A 147 0.81 -3.17 17.54
N ARG A 148 0.97 -2.41 18.63
CA ARG A 148 -0.15 -1.92 19.45
C ARG A 148 -0.64 -0.53 19.06
N PHE A 149 0.10 0.18 18.22
CA PHE A 149 -0.34 1.44 17.65
C PHE A 149 -0.93 1.17 16.27
N TYR A 150 -2.25 1.01 16.21
CA TYR A 150 -2.96 0.75 14.98
C TYR A 150 -3.11 2.00 14.13
N THR A 151 -3.19 1.81 12.81
CA THR A 151 -3.41 2.90 11.84
C THR A 151 -4.67 3.71 12.12
N LYS A 152 -5.70 3.12 12.74
CA LYS A 152 -6.89 3.87 13.20
C LYS A 152 -6.51 5.06 14.10
N TYR A 153 -5.48 4.92 14.94
CA TYR A 153 -5.06 6.00 15.83
C TYR A 153 -4.39 7.13 15.05
N VAL A 154 -3.65 6.83 13.98
CA VAL A 154 -3.11 7.85 13.07
C VAL A 154 -4.25 8.63 12.43
N SER A 155 -5.25 7.92 11.90
CA SER A 155 -6.44 8.54 11.29
C SER A 155 -7.27 9.36 12.29
N GLU A 156 -7.42 8.87 13.52
CA GLU A 156 -8.10 9.62 14.60
C GLU A 156 -7.34 10.90 14.95
N ILE A 157 -6.01 10.84 15.07
CA ILE A 157 -5.17 12.01 15.37
C ILE A 157 -5.27 13.07 14.28
N GLU A 158 -5.16 12.68 13.01
CA GLU A 158 -5.32 13.61 11.88
C GLU A 158 -6.76 14.14 11.76
N GLY A 159 -7.75 13.32 12.11
CA GLY A 159 -9.15 13.70 12.06
C GLY A 159 -9.55 14.78 13.07
N ILE A 160 -8.78 14.97 14.15
CA ILE A 160 -9.08 15.97 15.20
C ILE A 160 -9.05 17.41 14.64
N ASP A 161 -8.21 17.71 13.65
CA ASP A 161 -8.18 19.03 13.01
C ASP A 161 -9.42 19.30 12.13
N SER A 162 -10.10 18.25 11.64
CA SER A 162 -11.22 18.40 10.69
C SER A 162 -12.56 18.76 11.35
N LEU A 163 -12.67 18.66 12.68
CA LEU A 163 -13.91 18.96 13.41
C LEU A 163 -13.78 20.09 14.45
N GLU A 164 -12.58 20.44 14.90
CA GLU A 164 -12.40 21.49 15.93
C GLU A 164 -11.92 22.85 15.39
N LEU A 165 -11.66 23.00 14.08
CA LEU A 165 -11.28 24.30 13.50
C LEU A 165 -12.44 25.17 12.96
N PHE A 166 -13.70 24.70 13.00
CA PHE A 166 -14.88 25.51 12.64
C PHE A 166 -16.04 25.31 13.63
N PRO A 167 -16.28 26.23 14.58
CA PRO A 167 -17.45 26.18 15.44
C PRO A 167 -18.68 26.60 14.62
N GLY A 168 -19.26 25.66 13.85
CA GLY A 168 -20.45 25.95 13.05
C GLY A 168 -20.94 24.88 12.07
N PHE A 169 -20.27 23.74 11.91
CA PHE A 169 -20.73 22.72 10.96
C PHE A 169 -21.62 21.66 11.63
N SER A 170 -22.93 21.94 11.69
CA SER A 170 -23.95 20.99 12.13
C SER A 170 -23.99 19.77 11.20
N ARG A 171 -23.84 18.57 11.77
CA ARG A 171 -24.12 17.27 11.11
C ARG A 171 -25.63 17.06 10.92
N GLU A 172 -26.28 17.92 10.14
CA GLU A 172 -27.60 17.66 9.55
C GLU A 172 -27.43 17.39 8.06
N ARG A 173 -26.81 16.25 7.74
CA ARG A 173 -26.94 15.51 6.48
C ARG A 173 -26.14 14.21 6.54
N LEU A 174 -26.58 13.33 7.43
CA LEU A 174 -26.60 11.92 7.11
C LEU A 174 -27.93 11.70 6.37
N ILE A 175 -27.87 11.72 5.05
CA ILE A 175 -28.83 11.00 4.21
C ILE A 175 -28.13 9.73 3.76
#